data_AF-A0A2N2F7S5-F1
#
_entry.id   AF-A0A2N2F7S5-F1
#
_cell.length_a   1.000
_cell.length_b   1.000
_cell.length_c   1.000
_cell.angle_alpha   90.00
_cell.angle_beta   90.00
_cell.angle_gamma   90.00
#
_symmetry.space_group_name_H-M   'P 1'
#
loop_
_entity.id
_entity.type
_entity.pdbx_description
1 polymer ?
#
loop_
_entity_poly.entity_id
_entity_poly.type
_entity_poly.pdbx_seq_one_letter_code
_entity_poly.pdbx_strand_id
1 'polypeptide(L)' 'IYDSFLEKKNLDGVPEILFVPFWNQRDGSYFAIVLNQNFKSLEEAGKAVRHLPLELAASAQVLTQWSGDTVFFNTRLAGN' A
#
# COMPACT_ATOMS: atom_id res chain seq x y z
N ILE A 1 -9.53 8.38 -4.72
CA ILE A 1 -8.60 7.44 -4.01
C ILE A 1 -8.90 7.37 -2.52
N TYR A 2 -9.20 8.49 -1.84
CA TYR A 2 -9.59 8.49 -0.43
C TYR A 2 -10.92 7.74 -0.16
N ASP A 3 -11.96 7.97 -0.97
CA ASP A 3 -13.23 7.24 -0.81
C ASP A 3 -13.03 5.74 -1.06
N SER A 4 -12.26 5.38 -2.09
CA SER A 4 -11.85 4.00 -2.34
C SER A 4 -11.07 3.39 -1.17
N PHE A 5 -10.28 4.17 -0.43
CA PHE A 5 -9.63 3.69 0.79
C PHE A 5 -10.64 3.39 1.89
N LEU A 6 -11.62 4.27 2.11
CA LEU A 6 -12.67 4.07 3.12
C LEU A 6 -13.53 2.85 2.80
N GLU A 7 -13.94 2.68 1.54
CA GLU A 7 -14.69 1.51 1.08
C GLU A 7 -13.90 0.22 1.37
N LYS A 8 -12.63 0.18 0.95
CA LYS A 8 -11.77 -1.01 1.06
C LYS A 8 -11.40 -1.34 2.50
N LYS A 9 -11.27 -0.33 3.36
CA LYS A 9 -10.98 -0.48 4.79
C LYS A 9 -12.10 -1.22 5.52
N ASN A 10 -13.33 -1.08 5.06
CA ASN A 10 -14.52 -1.65 5.70
C ASN A 10 -14.95 -3.00 5.10
N LEU A 11 -14.20 -3.54 4.13
CA LEU A 11 -14.48 -4.86 3.56
C LEU A 11 -14.02 -5.97 4.50
N ASP A 12 -14.88 -6.97 4.70
CA ASP A 12 -14.56 -8.14 5.50
C ASP A 12 -13.40 -8.93 4.89
N GLY A 13 -12.46 -9.36 5.74
CA GLY A 13 -11.29 -10.14 5.32
C GLY A 13 -10.16 -9.32 4.70
N VAL A 14 -10.27 -7.99 4.64
CA VAL A 14 -9.17 -7.14 4.18
C VAL A 14 -8.15 -6.93 5.32
N PRO A 15 -6.85 -7.20 5.09
CA PRO A 15 -5.82 -6.90 6.08
C PRO A 15 -5.73 -5.39 6.36
N GLU A 16 -5.12 -5.00 7.48
CA GLU A 16 -4.94 -3.58 7.80
C GLU A 16 -4.27 -2.84 6.63
N ILE A 17 -4.94 -1.80 6.10
CA ILE A 17 -4.45 -0.96 5.02
C ILE A 17 -4.11 0.45 5.52
N LEU A 18 -3.09 1.05 4.92
CA LEU A 18 -2.69 2.44 5.16
C LEU A 18 -2.92 3.28 3.91
N PHE A 19 -3.31 4.52 4.13
CA PHE A 19 -3.30 5.56 3.11
C PHE A 19 -2.02 6.37 3.26
N VAL A 20 -1.09 6.21 2.31
CA VAL A 20 0.27 6.77 2.42
C VAL A 20 0.45 7.85 1.37
N PRO A 21 0.62 9.12 1.76
CA PRO A 21 1.19 10.13 0.90
C PRO A 21 2.67 9.81 0.69
N PHE A 22 3.11 9.83 -0.56
CA PHE A 22 4.51 9.74 -0.89
C PHE A 22 4.85 10.72 -2.00
N TRP A 23 6.10 11.16 -2.02
CA TRP A 23 6.63 12.04 -3.06
C TRP A 23 7.85 11.38 -3.66
N ASN A 24 8.02 11.48 -4.98
CA ASN A 24 9.28 11.17 -5.64
C ASN A 24 9.61 12.24 -6.69
N GLN A 25 10.87 12.32 -7.09
CA GLN A 25 11.32 13.37 -8.02
C GLN A 25 10.74 13.23 -9.44
N ARG A 26 10.50 12.00 -9.91
CA ARG A 26 10.08 11.72 -11.29
C ARG A 26 8.63 12.11 -11.51
N ASP A 27 7.79 11.70 -10.59
CA ASP A 27 6.35 11.70 -10.74
C ASP A 27 5.73 12.86 -9.92
N GLY A 28 6.37 13.28 -8.82
CA GLY A 28 5.81 14.26 -7.87
C GLY A 28 5.07 13.62 -6.69
N SER A 29 4.00 14.26 -6.22
CA SER A 29 3.23 13.81 -5.05
C SER A 29 2.11 12.84 -5.42
N TYR A 30 2.06 11.70 -4.75
CA TYR A 30 1.04 10.65 -4.93
C TYR A 30 0.50 10.14 -3.60
N PHE A 31 -0.58 9.39 -3.72
CA PHE A 31 -1.15 8.63 -2.62
C PHE A 31 -1.20 7.15 -3.02
N ALA A 32 -0.80 6.28 -2.11
CA ALA A 32 -0.95 4.84 -2.23
C ALA A 32 -1.87 4.30 -1.14
N ILE A 33 -2.60 3.23 -1.48
CA ILE A 33 -3.21 2.34 -0.49
C ILE A 33 -2.29 1.14 -0.38
N VAL A 34 -1.66 0.94 0.78
CA VAL A 34 -0.71 -0.15 1.01
C VAL A 34 -1.22 -1.09 2.10
N LEU A 35 -0.88 -2.37 2.01
CA LEU A 35 -1.06 -3.29 3.13
C LEU A 35 -0.06 -2.90 4.23
N ASN A 36 -0.51 -2.81 5.47
CA ASN A 36 0.35 -2.57 6.63
C ASN A 36 1.13 -3.84 7.02
N GLN A 37 1.84 -4.42 6.07
CA GLN A 37 2.58 -5.67 6.24
C GLN A 37 3.90 -5.60 5.50
N ASN A 38 4.96 -6.05 6.18
CA ASN A 38 6.27 -6.22 5.58
C ASN A 38 6.43 -7.67 5.13
N PHE A 39 6.84 -7.86 3.88
CA PHE A 39 7.10 -9.19 3.32
C PHE A 39 8.61 -9.37 3.15
N LYS A 40 9.12 -10.58 3.40
CA LYS A 40 10.56 -10.88 3.30
C LYS A 40 10.97 -11.23 1.87
N SER A 41 10.01 -11.53 1.01
CA SER A 41 10.25 -11.87 -0.39
C SER A 41 9.10 -11.42 -1.29
N LEU A 42 9.40 -11.29 -2.58
CA LEU A 42 8.40 -11.04 -3.63
C LEU A 42 7.36 -12.17 -3.69
N GLU A 43 7.76 -13.42 -3.41
CA GLU A 43 6.85 -14.57 -3.41
C GLU A 43 5.81 -14.45 -2.29
N GLU A 44 6.23 -14.07 -1.09
CA GLU A 44 5.33 -13.83 0.05
C GLU A 44 4.36 -12.69 -0.24
N ALA A 45 4.86 -11.57 -0.79
CA ALA A 45 4.01 -10.45 -1.18
C ALA A 45 3.00 -10.86 -2.27
N GLY A 46 3.42 -11.65 -3.26
CA GLY A 46 2.55 -12.19 -4.29
C GLY A 46 1.49 -13.16 -3.74
N LYS A 47 1.83 -13.96 -2.73
CA LYS A 47 0.85 -14.78 -1.99
C LYS A 47 -0.17 -13.89 -1.29
N ALA A 48 0.26 -12.82 -0.62
CA ALA A 48 -0.65 -11.90 0.06
C ALA A 48 -1.64 -11.24 -0.93
N VAL A 49 -1.18 -10.82 -2.11
CA VAL A 49 -2.06 -10.31 -3.17
C VAL A 49 -3.15 -11.31 -3.55
N ARG A 50 -2.83 -12.60 -3.67
CA ARG A 50 -3.81 -13.65 -4.00
C ARG A 50 -4.85 -13.91 -2.91
N HIS A 51 -4.57 -13.52 -1.66
CA HIS A 51 -5.51 -13.67 -0.54
C HIS A 51 -6.38 -12.42 -0.36
N LEU A 52 -6.16 -11.37 -1.14
CA LEU A 52 -7.05 -10.22 -1.13
C LEU A 52 -8.39 -10.58 -1.78
N PRO A 53 -9.49 -9.93 -1.39
CA PRO A 53 -10.73 -9.94 -2.15
C PRO A 53 -10.48 -9.68 -3.63
N LEU A 54 -11.28 -10.31 -4.49
CA LEU A 54 -11.06 -10.34 -5.93
C LEU A 54 -10.93 -8.94 -6.54
N GLU A 55 -11.72 -7.97 -6.05
CA GLU A 55 -11.71 -6.59 -6.51
C GLU A 55 -10.38 -5.89 -6.22
N LEU A 56 -9.70 -6.29 -5.14
CA LEU A 56 -8.40 -5.77 -4.74
C LEU A 56 -7.27 -6.50 -5.44
N ALA A 57 -7.33 -7.83 -5.49
CA ALA A 57 -6.30 -8.65 -6.13
C ALA A 57 -6.10 -8.28 -7.61
N ALA A 58 -7.17 -7.92 -8.31
CA ALA A 58 -7.12 -7.53 -9.72
C ALA A 58 -6.32 -6.26 -10.00
N SER A 59 -6.21 -5.35 -9.02
CA SER A 59 -5.52 -4.06 -9.17
C SER A 59 -4.28 -3.91 -8.29
N ALA A 60 -4.01 -4.88 -7.41
CA ALA A 60 -2.87 -4.86 -6.52
C ALA A 60 -1.57 -5.12 -7.28
N GLN A 61 -0.53 -4.38 -6.92
CA GLN A 61 0.81 -4.53 -7.47
C GLN A 61 1.81 -4.65 -6.32
N VAL A 62 2.80 -5.52 -6.48
CA VAL A 62 3.92 -5.58 -5.52
C VAL A 62 4.97 -4.54 -5.94
N LEU A 63 5.25 -3.61 -5.04
CA LEU A 63 6.30 -2.61 -5.23
C LEU A 63 7.62 -3.17 -4.67
N THR A 64 8.50 -3.64 -5.56
CA THR A 64 9.81 -4.21 -5.19
C THR A 64 10.91 -3.16 -5.03
N GLN A 65 10.76 -2.03 -5.71
CA GLN A 65 11.69 -0.90 -5.64
C GLN A 65 10.88 0.39 -5.63
N TRP A 66 11.00 1.13 -4.53
CA TRP A 66 10.66 2.55 -4.53
C TRP A 66 11.81 3.29 -5.20
N SER A 67 11.52 4.31 -6.00
CA SER A 67 12.58 5.11 -6.62
C SER A 67 13.50 5.68 -5.52
N GLY A 68 14.81 5.81 -5.79
CA GLY A 68 15.82 6.16 -4.77
C GLY A 68 15.52 7.44 -3.97
N ASP A 69 14.71 8.33 -4.53
CA ASP A 69 14.34 9.63 -3.93
C ASP A 69 12.89 9.67 -3.44
N THR A 70 12.30 8.50 -3.12
CA THR A 70 10.92 8.43 -2.62
C THR A 70 10.85 8.74 -1.13
N VAL A 71 10.13 9.79 -0.76
CA VAL A 71 9.85 10.16 0.63
C VAL A 71 8.44 9.72 1.00
N PHE A 72 8.28 9.02 2.13
CA PHE A 72 6.99 8.63 2.68
C PHE A 72 6.61 9.52 3.84
N PHE A 73 5.38 10.00 3.84
CA PHE A 73 4.81 10.72 4.97
C PHE A 73 3.99 9.72 5.79
N ASN A 74 4.67 8.88 6.58
CA ASN A 74 3.99 7.96 7.49
C ASN A 74 3.88 8.59 8.89
N THR A 75 2.65 8.91 9.29
CA THR A 75 2.35 9.50 10.61
C THR A 75 2.61 8.54 11.77
N ARG A 76 2.77 7.22 11.54
CA ARG A 76 3.17 6.26 12.59
C ARG A 76 4.66 6.33 12.96
N LEU A 77 5.52 6.87 12.10
CA LEU A 77 6.94 7.12 12.43
C LEU A 77 7.17 8.52 13.03
N ALA A 78 6.14 9.38 13.01
CA ALA A 78 6.19 10.73 13.53
C ALA A 78 5.69 10.85 14.98
N GLY A 79 5.21 9.75 15.58
CA GLY A 79 4.87 9.67 17.00
C GLY A 79 5.85 8.75 17.74
N ASN A 80 6.67 9.34 18.60
CA ASN A 80 7.31 8.64 19.72
C ASN A 80 6.27 8.33 20.80
#